data_AF-X1L347-F1
#
_entry.id   AF-X1L347-F1
#
_cell.length_a   1.000
_cell.length_b   1.000
_cell.length_c   1.000
_cell.angle_alpha   90.00
_cell.angle_beta   90.00
_cell.angle_gamma   90.00
#
_symmetry.space_group_name_H-M   'P 1'
#
loop_
_entity.id
_entity.type
_entity.pdbx_description
1 polymer ?
#
loop_
_entity_poly.entity_id
_entity_poly.type
_entity_poly.pdbx_seq_one_letter_code
_entity_poly.pdbx_strand_id
1 'polypeptide(L)' 'MEYYFGSRITPGGYTWIFPKGRDMANVGIGILGSRMQRPAIDYLKDFV' A
#
# COMPACT_ATOMS: atom_id res chain seq x y z
N MET A 1 0.05 -9.31 11.23
CA MET A 1 0.83 -8.56 10.23
C MET A 1 0.47 -9.13 8.89
N GLU A 2 0.08 -8.28 7.95
CA GLU A 2 -0.40 -8.73 6.64
C GLU A 2 0.32 -7.97 5.54
N TYR A 3 0.57 -8.67 4.43
CA TYR A 3 1.20 -8.14 3.23
C TYR A 3 0.33 -8.52 2.03
N TYR A 4 0.08 -7.53 1.17
CA TYR A 4 -0.67 -7.73 -0.06
C TYR A 4 0.22 -7.43 -1.26
N PHE A 5 0.16 -8.32 -2.24
CA PHE A 5 0.92 -8.22 -3.48
C PHE A 5 -0.07 -8.14 -4.64
N GLY A 6 0.05 -7.11 -5.47
CA GLY A 6 -0.84 -6.96 -6.61
C GLY A 6 -0.51 -5.71 -7.41
N SER A 7 -0.28 -5.88 -8.71
CA SER A 7 0.14 -4.78 -9.58
C SER A 7 -0.93 -3.73 -9.83
N ARG A 8 -2.21 -4.02 -9.56
CA ARG A 8 -3.31 -3.06 -9.71
C ARG A 8 -3.22 -1.91 -8.71
N ILE A 9 -2.85 -2.21 -7.47
CA ILE A 9 -2.79 -1.22 -6.38
C ILE A 9 -1.35 -0.86 -6.03
N THR A 10 -0.42 -1.83 -6.07
CA THR A 10 1.00 -1.61 -5.81
C THR A 10 1.87 -2.09 -6.99
N PRO A 11 1.90 -1.34 -8.11
CA PRO A 11 2.69 -1.70 -9.29
C PRO A 11 4.17 -1.96 -8.98
N GLY A 12 4.58 -3.23 -9.04
CA GLY A 12 5.96 -3.63 -8.75
C GLY A 12 6.39 -3.42 -7.29
N GLY A 13 5.45 -3.37 -6.36
CA GLY A 13 5.71 -3.23 -4.94
C GLY A 13 4.76 -4.06 -4.08
N TYR A 14 4.42 -3.56 -2.90
CA TYR A 14 3.61 -4.27 -1.91
C TYR A 14 2.90 -3.29 -0.96
N THR A 15 1.82 -3.77 -0.36
CA THR A 15 1.09 -3.08 0.72
C THR A 15 1.34 -3.79 2.04
N TRP A 16 1.37 -3.04 3.14
CA TRP A 16 1.47 -3.59 4.49
C TRP A 16 0.36 -3.09 5.41
N ILE A 17 -0.04 -3.95 6.34
CA ILE A 17 -0.91 -3.61 7.47
C ILE A 17 -0.25 -4.11 8.76
N PHE A 18 0.15 -3.16 9.62
CA PHE A 18 0.79 -3.42 10.91
C PHE A 18 -0.13 -3.00 12.06
N PRO A 19 -0.83 -3.95 12.71
CA PRO A 19 -1.69 -3.65 13.86
C PRO A 19 -0.94 -2.95 14.98
N LYS A 20 -1.56 -1.94 15.59
CA LYS A 20 -1.01 -1.13 16.69
C LYS A 20 -1.78 -1.27 18.00
N GLY A 21 -2.93 -1.96 18.00
CA GLY A 21 -3.79 -2.12 19.16
C GLY A 21 -5.24 -2.23 18.73
N ARG A 22 -6.17 -1.98 19.65
CA ARG A 22 -7.60 -1.96 19.31
C ARG A 22 -7.87 -0.93 18.21
N ASP A 23 -8.48 -1.42 17.14
CA ASP A 23 -9.00 -0.64 16.01
C ASP A 23 -8.00 0.34 15.38
N MET A 24 -6.70 0.04 15.48
CA MET A 24 -5.64 0.87 14.93
C MET A 24 -4.58 0.02 14.24
N ALA A 25 -4.15 0.47 13.06
CA ALA A 25 -3.05 -0.11 12.32
C ALA A 25 -2.27 0.98 11.57
N ASN A 26 -0.98 0.76 11.40
CA ASN A 26 -0.20 1.48 10.40
C ASN A 26 -0.39 0.78 9.06
N VAL A 27 -0.96 1.49 8.10
CA VAL A 27 -1.17 1.02 6.73
C VAL A 27 -0.28 1.83 5.81
N GLY A 28 0.34 1.18 4.84
CA GLY A 28 1.12 1.89 3.83
C GLY A 28 1.44 1.01 2.64
N ILE A 29 1.99 1.65 1.61
CA ILE A 29 2.34 1.02 0.35
C ILE A 29 3.74 1.41 -0.07
N GLY A 30 4.44 0.47 -0.70
CA GLY A 30 5.66 0.70 -1.45
C GLY A 30 5.36 0.43 -2.92
N ILE A 31 5.75 1.36 -3.80
CA ILE A 31 5.58 1.22 -5.25
C ILE A 31 6.93 1.51 -5.91
N LEU A 32 7.25 0.74 -6.96
CA LEU A 32 8.41 1.05 -7.76
C LEU A 32 8.14 2.32 -8.58
N GLY A 33 8.92 3.38 -8.35
CA GLY A 33 8.70 4.69 -8.96
C GLY A 33 8.62 4.65 -10.50
N SER A 34 9.40 3.78 -11.14
CA SER A 34 9.37 3.59 -12.60
C SER A 34 8.07 2.96 -13.14
N ARG A 35 7.19 2.48 -12.27
CA ARG A 35 5.88 1.89 -12.62
C ARG A 35 4.70 2.71 -12.10
N MET A 36 4.96 3.84 -11.44
CA MET A 36 3.92 4.75 -11.01
C MET A 36 3.35 5.52 -12.20
N GLN A 37 2.01 5.56 -12.28
CA GLN A 37 1.28 6.35 -13.27
C GLN A 37 0.61 7.59 -12.66
N ARG A 38 0.58 7.66 -11.33
CA ARG A 38 0.01 8.75 -10.52
C ARG A 38 0.78 8.84 -9.18
N PRO A 39 0.61 9.90 -8.38
CA PRO A 39 1.23 10.03 -7.07
C PRO A 39 0.97 8.83 -6.15
N ALA A 40 1.96 8.48 -5.32
CA ALA A 40 1.87 7.31 -4.42
C ALA A 40 0.68 7.41 -3.46
N ILE A 41 0.36 8.63 -3.01
CA ILE A 41 -0.78 8.88 -2.11
C ILE A 41 -2.13 8.48 -2.73
N ASP A 42 -2.29 8.54 -4.05
CA ASP A 42 -3.56 8.19 -4.70
C ASP A 42 -3.75 6.67 -4.73
N TYR A 43 -2.67 5.89 -4.90
CA TYR A 43 -2.73 4.44 -4.77
C TYR A 43 -3.06 4.00 -3.33
N LEU A 44 -2.57 4.75 -2.32
CA LEU A 44 -2.89 4.45 -0.93
C LEU A 44 -4.37 4.70 -0.64
N LYS A 45 -4.91 5.82 -1.13
CA LYS A 45 -6.33 6.17 -0.98
C LYS A 45 -7.26 5.16 -1.64
N ASP A 46 -6.88 4.58 -2.77
CA ASP A 46 -7.70 3.54 -3.44
C ASP A 46 -7.67 2.20 -2.71
N PHE A 47 -6.67 1.96 -1.85
CA PHE A 47 -6.56 0.73 -1.06
C PHE A 47 -7.39 0.76 0.22
N VAL A 48 -7.54 1.95 0.84
CA VAL A 48 -8.17 2.13 2.16
C VAL A 48 -9.63 2.57 2.07
#